data_AF-A0A0A9YXU7-F1
#
_entry.id   AF-A0A0A9YXU7-F1
#
_cell.length_a   1.000
_cell.length_b   1.000
_cell.length_c   1.000
_cell.angle_alpha   90.00
_cell.angle_beta   90.00
_cell.angle_gamma   90.00
#
_symmetry.space_group_name_H-M   'P 1'
#
loop_
_entity.id
_entity.type
_entity.pdbx_description
1 polymer ?
#
loop_
_entity_poly.entity_id
_entity_poly.type
_entity_poly.pdbx_seq_one_letter_code
_entity_poly.pdbx_strand_id
1 'polypeptide(L)'
;MANAGKFVDRFPGIRTAGVSFPGAKEGVAECMTFPITIADVAEAISHRLPKKVCENRKEGLPNDIIYRHYNTNVKDILEADMKTGFEAFRAELRETAYKSYWRDEVGKIPDQVPNLPVGMDPENTTFGSKPQKATTAAELINPKKCRALINYESSVGHDLYCRSHNSYEPGEQKRVMDPPVPQNMTFGVKNVVDNTGRHVKTLLQWIDQSIISMTSRSMAEYKDLLYYPLGKGRVRTGVPVGITKETTFGKPSHHGEQAVLKDRDKMLPLQVA
;
A
#
# COMPACT_ATOMS: atom_id res chain seq x y z
N MET A 1 3.90 8.64 -24.86
CA MET A 1 3.48 8.94 -23.47
C MET A 1 4.43 9.99 -22.91
N ALA A 2 3.93 11.12 -22.42
CA ALA A 2 4.74 12.28 -22.02
C ALA A 2 5.75 12.03 -20.86
N ASN A 3 5.53 10.96 -20.07
CA ASN A 3 6.28 10.67 -18.85
C ASN A 3 7.15 9.40 -18.92
N ALA A 4 7.31 8.80 -20.11
CA ALA A 4 8.11 7.59 -20.27
C ALA A 4 9.58 7.84 -19.87
N GLY A 5 10.12 7.01 -18.96
CA GLY A 5 11.51 7.07 -18.51
C GLY A 5 11.87 8.16 -17.48
N LYS A 6 10.93 9.04 -17.12
CA LYS A 6 11.17 10.13 -16.14
C LYS A 6 10.89 9.74 -14.69
N PHE A 7 10.04 8.75 -14.48
CA PHE A 7 9.64 8.29 -13.16
C PHE A 7 9.79 6.77 -13.09
N VAL A 8 10.40 6.29 -12.01
CA VAL A 8 10.43 4.86 -11.69
C VAL A 8 9.24 4.58 -10.80
N ASP A 9 8.30 3.77 -11.29
CA ASP A 9 7.16 3.33 -10.50
C ASP A 9 7.63 2.47 -9.33
N ARG A 10 7.25 2.86 -8.11
CA ARG A 10 7.63 2.16 -6.87
C ARG A 10 6.63 1.05 -6.52
N PHE A 11 5.46 1.02 -7.15
CA PHE A 11 4.38 0.06 -6.89
C PHE A 11 3.71 -0.39 -8.20
N PRO A 12 4.34 -1.32 -8.95
CA PRO A 12 3.87 -1.72 -10.28
C PRO A 12 2.49 -2.41 -10.30
N GLY A 13 1.95 -2.79 -9.14
CA GLY A 13 0.63 -3.41 -9.01
C GLY A 13 -0.55 -2.41 -9.00
N ILE A 14 -0.29 -1.11 -8.84
CA ILE A 14 -1.34 -0.09 -8.79
C ILE A 14 -1.26 0.76 -10.06
N ARG A 15 -2.32 0.72 -10.88
CA ARG A 15 -2.41 1.62 -12.04
C ARG A 15 -2.59 3.06 -11.54
N THR A 16 -1.74 3.98 -11.99
CA THR A 16 -1.88 5.41 -11.70
C THR A 16 -3.19 5.93 -12.29
N ALA A 17 -4.07 6.48 -11.44
CA ALA A 17 -5.29 7.14 -11.87
C ALA A 17 -4.97 8.55 -12.39
N GLY A 18 -5.25 8.81 -13.66
CA GLY A 18 -5.06 10.13 -14.26
C GLY A 18 -5.25 10.12 -15.78
N VAL A 19 -5.58 11.28 -16.35
CA VAL A 19 -5.68 11.46 -17.80
C VAL A 19 -4.27 11.67 -18.35
N SER A 20 -3.76 10.72 -19.13
CA SER A 20 -2.49 10.92 -19.83
C SER A 20 -2.71 11.82 -21.04
N PHE A 21 -2.11 13.00 -21.05
CA PHE A 21 -2.08 13.83 -22.25
C PHE A 21 -1.25 13.13 -23.34
N PRO A 22 -1.71 13.09 -24.60
CA PRO A 22 -0.88 12.66 -25.71
C PRO A 22 0.31 13.61 -25.78
N GLY A 23 1.51 13.08 -25.49
CA GLY A 23 2.72 13.88 -25.47
C GLY A 23 2.95 14.47 -26.86
N ALA A 24 2.98 15.80 -26.95
CA ALA A 24 3.56 16.49 -28.09
C ALA A 24 4.98 15.92 -28.27
N LYS A 25 5.24 15.33 -29.43
CA LYS A 25 6.56 14.78 -29.78
C LYS A 25 7.59 15.88 -30.01
N GLU A 26 7.15 17.13 -30.07
CA GLU A 26 7.96 18.30 -30.35
C GLU A 26 8.56 18.81 -29.04
N GLY A 27 9.83 18.47 -28.80
CA GLY A 27 10.59 19.09 -27.73
C GLY A 27 10.93 20.53 -28.08
N VAL A 28 11.02 21.41 -27.07
CA VAL A 28 11.48 22.81 -27.28
C VAL A 28 12.83 22.86 -28.00
N ALA A 29 13.67 21.83 -27.84
CA ALA A 29 14.92 21.66 -28.57
C ALA A 29 14.74 21.53 -30.10
N GLU A 30 13.71 20.82 -30.55
CA GLU A 30 13.38 20.69 -31.99
C GLU A 30 12.80 22.00 -32.54
N CYS A 31 12.15 22.81 -31.70
CA CYS A 31 11.71 24.15 -32.08
C CYS A 31 12.86 25.17 -32.15
N MET A 32 14.03 24.88 -31.56
CA MET A 32 15.21 25.75 -31.58
C MET A 32 16.24 25.37 -32.65
N THR A 33 16.03 24.25 -33.36
CA THR A 33 16.83 23.92 -34.54
C THR A 33 16.29 24.67 -35.76
N PHE A 34 16.71 25.93 -35.92
CA PHE A 34 16.61 26.60 -37.21
C PHE A 34 17.66 25.96 -38.15
N PRO A 35 17.29 25.50 -39.36
CA PRO A 35 18.26 24.99 -40.31
C PRO A 35 19.16 26.15 -40.76
N ILE A 36 20.36 26.25 -40.18
CA ILE A 36 21.35 27.26 -40.56
C ILE A 36 21.78 26.96 -41.99
N THR A 37 21.46 27.85 -42.92
CA THR A 37 21.89 27.72 -44.30
C THR A 37 23.32 28.22 -44.47
N ILE A 38 24.02 27.75 -45.52
CA ILE A 38 25.41 28.14 -45.79
C ILE A 38 25.53 29.66 -46.01
N ALA A 39 24.46 30.31 -46.47
CA ALA A 39 24.39 31.76 -46.65
C ALA A 39 24.49 32.53 -45.32
N ASP A 40 23.79 32.06 -44.28
CA ASP A 40 23.76 32.70 -42.95
C ASP A 40 25.16 32.69 -42.28
N VAL A 41 25.92 31.61 -42.51
CA VAL A 41 27.29 31.46 -42.00
C VAL A 41 28.25 32.42 -42.72
N ALA A 42 28.10 32.59 -44.03
CA ALA A 42 28.93 33.49 -44.82
C ALA A 42 28.72 34.96 -44.42
N GLU A 43 27.48 35.37 -44.17
CA GLU A 43 27.16 36.72 -43.70
C GLU A 43 27.77 37.00 -42.32
N ALA A 44 27.63 36.06 -41.37
CA ALA A 44 28.19 36.20 -40.04
C ALA A 44 29.73 36.34 -40.02
N ILE A 45 30.43 35.65 -40.93
CA ILE A 45 31.89 35.74 -41.07
C ILE A 45 32.30 37.09 -41.64
N SER A 46 31.59 37.59 -42.67
CA SER A 46 31.92 38.88 -43.30
C SER A 46 31.81 40.06 -42.33
N HIS A 47 30.88 39.99 -41.37
CA HIS A 47 30.68 41.01 -40.36
C HIS A 47 31.78 41.06 -39.28
N ARG A 48 32.58 39.99 -39.13
CA ARG A 48 33.66 39.88 -38.13
C ARG A 48 35.03 40.33 -38.62
N LEU A 49 35.22 40.54 -39.92
CA LEU A 49 36.51 40.94 -40.47
C LEU A 49 36.76 42.44 -40.24
N PRO A 50 37.95 42.84 -39.75
CA PRO A 50 38.28 44.25 -39.57
C PRO A 50 38.30 44.95 -40.92
N LYS A 51 37.51 46.02 -41.05
CA LYS A 51 37.49 46.84 -42.25
C LYS A 51 38.87 47.50 -42.42
N LYS A 52 39.49 47.35 -43.60
CA LYS A 52 40.80 47.95 -43.90
C LYS A 52 40.74 49.46 -43.64
N VAL A 53 41.53 49.93 -42.69
CA VAL A 53 41.80 51.36 -42.47
C VAL A 53 43.04 51.71 -43.29
N CYS A 54 42.89 52.59 -44.28
CA CYS A 54 44.00 53.11 -45.07
C CYS A 54 44.58 54.34 -44.36
N GLU A 55 45.65 54.18 -43.58
CA GLU A 55 46.38 55.31 -42.99
C GLU A 55 47.69 55.57 -43.75
N ASN A 56 47.80 56.77 -44.35
CA ASN A 56 49.02 57.27 -44.98
C ASN A 56 49.94 57.90 -43.92
N ARG A 57 51.03 57.23 -43.54
CA ARG A 57 52.07 57.79 -42.65
C ARG A 57 53.26 58.30 -43.48
N LYS A 58 53.66 59.57 -43.30
CA LYS A 58 54.85 60.16 -43.92
C LYS A 58 56.08 59.94 -43.03
N GLU A 59 57.18 59.48 -43.60
CA GLU A 59 58.47 59.27 -42.92
C GLU A 59 59.23 60.61 -42.78
N GLY A 60 59.90 60.83 -41.64
CA GLY A 60 60.60 62.09 -41.31
C GLY A 60 62.01 62.22 -41.91
N LEU A 61 62.46 63.46 -42.14
CA LEU A 61 63.77 63.78 -42.75
C LEU A 61 64.97 63.56 -41.80
N PRO A 62 66.17 63.26 -42.33
CA PRO A 62 67.40 63.10 -41.54
C PRO A 62 68.03 64.44 -41.11
N ASN A 63 68.70 64.44 -39.95
CA ASN A 63 69.31 65.61 -39.30
C ASN A 63 70.63 66.07 -39.99
N ASP A 64 70.73 67.35 -40.35
CA ASP A 64 71.93 67.98 -40.92
C ASP A 64 73.06 68.22 -39.89
N ILE A 65 74.30 67.91 -40.29
CA ILE A 65 75.50 67.77 -39.44
C ILE A 65 76.37 69.05 -39.41
N ILE A 66 75.89 70.16 -39.99
CA ILE A 66 76.78 71.23 -40.51
C ILE A 66 77.22 72.26 -39.44
N TYR A 67 76.65 72.26 -38.23
CA TYR A 67 76.89 73.31 -37.22
C TYR A 67 77.24 72.81 -35.80
N ARG A 68 78.30 72.00 -35.60
CA ARG A 68 78.80 71.65 -34.25
C ARG A 68 80.06 72.45 -33.86
N HIS A 69 79.95 73.29 -32.82
CA HIS A 69 81.07 73.98 -32.16
C HIS A 69 81.68 73.13 -31.02
N TYR A 70 82.90 73.47 -30.58
CA TYR A 70 83.81 72.68 -29.71
C TYR A 70 83.26 72.16 -28.36
N ASN A 71 82.10 72.65 -27.90
CA ASN A 71 81.45 72.24 -26.64
C ASN A 71 80.04 71.63 -26.83
N THR A 72 79.66 71.23 -28.04
CA THR A 72 78.29 70.76 -28.34
C THR A 72 78.03 69.27 -28.06
N ASN A 73 79.05 68.49 -27.69
CA ASN A 73 78.92 67.04 -27.48
C ASN A 73 78.51 66.65 -26.04
N VAL A 74 78.13 67.61 -25.19
CA VAL A 74 77.59 67.28 -23.84
C VAL A 74 76.30 66.46 -23.97
N LYS A 75 75.54 66.69 -25.05
CA LYS A 75 74.32 65.93 -25.37
C LYS A 75 74.63 64.43 -25.58
N ASP A 76 75.70 64.09 -26.29
CA ASP A 76 76.10 62.70 -26.53
C ASP A 76 76.64 62.00 -25.25
N ILE A 77 77.02 62.77 -24.23
CA ILE A 77 77.46 62.25 -22.92
C ILE A 77 76.27 62.04 -21.97
N LEU A 78 75.27 62.93 -22.04
CA LEU A 78 74.08 62.90 -21.18
C LEU A 78 72.96 61.99 -21.73
N GLU A 79 72.78 61.97 -23.05
CA GLU A 79 71.81 61.12 -23.71
C GLU A 79 72.44 59.75 -23.96
N ALA A 80 71.82 58.71 -23.42
CA ALA A 80 72.15 57.37 -23.84
C ALA A 80 71.85 57.26 -25.35
N ASP A 81 72.78 56.69 -26.12
CA ASP A 81 72.58 56.46 -27.55
C ASP A 81 71.22 55.79 -27.78
N MET A 82 70.38 56.39 -28.62
CA MET A 82 69.12 55.80 -29.04
C MET A 82 69.43 54.53 -29.84
N LYS A 83 69.48 53.40 -29.15
CA LYS A 83 69.73 52.09 -29.75
C LYS A 83 68.67 51.83 -30.82
N THR A 84 69.11 51.46 -32.01
CA THR A 84 68.21 50.92 -33.01
C THR A 84 67.57 49.62 -32.48
N GLY A 85 66.39 49.24 -32.98
CA GLY A 85 65.71 48.02 -32.50
C GLY A 85 66.59 46.77 -32.58
N PHE A 86 67.47 46.69 -33.59
CA PHE A 86 68.44 45.61 -33.72
C PHE A 86 69.57 45.67 -32.68
N GLU A 87 70.09 46.86 -32.37
CA GLU A 87 71.11 47.03 -31.33
C GLU A 87 70.56 46.77 -29.92
N ALA A 88 69.31 47.17 -29.67
CA ALA A 88 68.61 46.84 -28.44
C ALA A 88 68.45 45.32 -28.28
N PHE A 89 67.98 44.63 -29.33
CA PHE A 89 67.84 43.17 -29.35
C PHE A 89 69.19 42.45 -29.17
N ARG A 90 70.25 42.92 -29.84
CA ARG A 90 71.60 42.36 -29.70
C ARG A 90 72.17 42.58 -28.29
N ALA A 91 71.92 43.75 -27.70
CA ALA A 91 72.32 44.03 -26.33
C ALA A 91 71.57 43.14 -25.33
N GLU A 92 70.26 42.96 -25.52
CA GLU A 92 69.42 42.06 -24.73
C GLU A 92 69.95 40.62 -24.79
N LEU A 93 70.21 40.08 -25.99
CA LEU A 93 70.81 38.76 -26.18
C LEU A 93 72.17 38.60 -25.48
N ARG A 94 73.04 39.62 -25.52
CA ARG A 94 74.33 39.60 -24.80
C ARG A 94 74.17 39.64 -23.29
N GLU A 95 73.17 40.38 -22.81
CA GLU A 95 72.89 40.48 -21.39
C GLU A 95 72.10 39.28 -20.84
N THR A 96 71.49 38.42 -21.67
CA THR A 96 70.78 37.19 -21.20
C THR A 96 71.61 36.28 -20.29
N ALA A 97 72.94 36.26 -20.48
CA ALA A 97 73.86 35.44 -19.67
C ALA A 97 74.20 36.09 -18.31
N TYR A 98 74.09 37.42 -18.20
CA TYR A 98 74.59 38.21 -17.06
C TYR A 98 73.48 38.87 -16.24
N LYS A 99 72.44 39.39 -16.90
CA LYS A 99 71.16 39.73 -16.28
C LYS A 99 70.32 38.48 -16.32
N SER A 100 69.88 38.02 -15.16
CA SER A 100 68.85 37.00 -15.10
C SER A 100 67.55 37.56 -15.63
N TYR A 101 67.38 37.55 -16.95
CA TYR A 101 66.09 37.76 -17.61
C TYR A 101 65.02 36.87 -16.93
N TRP A 102 65.43 35.64 -16.62
CA TRP A 102 64.67 34.65 -15.88
C TRP A 102 64.38 34.98 -14.40
N ARG A 103 65.02 35.97 -13.76
CA ARG A 103 64.79 36.28 -12.33
C ARG A 103 64.40 37.74 -12.04
N ASP A 104 64.85 38.69 -12.87
CA ASP A 104 64.78 40.14 -12.62
C ASP A 104 64.10 40.90 -13.78
N GLU A 105 63.16 40.28 -14.49
CA GLU A 105 62.28 41.04 -15.40
C GLU A 105 61.33 41.92 -14.57
N VAL A 106 61.42 43.25 -14.77
CA VAL A 106 60.56 44.21 -14.06
C VAL A 106 59.09 43.96 -14.42
N GLY A 107 58.30 43.56 -13.42
CA GLY A 107 56.85 43.38 -13.55
C GLY A 107 56.40 42.01 -14.07
N LYS A 108 57.31 41.04 -14.23
CA LYS A 108 56.96 39.66 -14.56
C LYS A 108 57.51 38.68 -13.53
N ILE A 109 56.81 37.55 -13.39
CA ILE A 109 57.26 36.44 -12.56
C ILE A 109 58.28 35.64 -13.39
N PRO A 110 59.35 35.11 -12.76
CA PRO A 110 60.22 34.11 -13.36
C PRO A 110 59.42 33.00 -14.05
N ASP A 111 59.87 32.57 -15.23
CA ASP A 111 59.25 31.43 -15.91
C ASP A 111 59.40 30.16 -15.06
N GLN A 112 58.27 29.60 -14.62
CA GLN A 112 58.22 28.40 -13.78
C GLN A 112 58.00 27.13 -14.60
N VAL A 113 57.68 27.23 -15.89
CA VAL A 113 57.45 26.10 -16.81
C VAL A 113 58.55 25.03 -16.75
N PRO A 114 59.87 25.35 -16.71
CA PRO A 114 60.90 24.31 -16.68
C PRO A 114 60.90 23.47 -15.39
N ASN A 115 60.27 23.93 -14.31
CA ASN A 115 60.20 23.22 -13.03
C ASN A 115 58.87 22.47 -12.83
N LEU A 116 57.98 22.46 -13.83
CA LEU A 116 56.73 21.72 -13.73
C LEU A 116 56.96 20.20 -13.88
N PRO A 117 56.16 19.36 -13.20
CA PRO A 117 56.15 17.93 -13.43
C PRO A 117 55.91 17.60 -14.92
N VAL A 118 56.58 16.55 -15.40
CA VAL A 118 56.46 16.09 -16.80
C VAL A 118 54.99 15.80 -17.14
N GLY A 119 54.47 16.45 -18.18
CA GLY A 119 53.08 16.30 -18.65
C GLY A 119 52.06 17.22 -17.97
N MET A 120 52.49 18.13 -17.10
CA MET A 120 51.63 19.16 -16.52
C MET A 120 51.49 20.35 -17.46
N ASP A 121 50.25 20.63 -17.87
CA ASP A 121 49.93 21.80 -18.70
C ASP A 121 49.47 22.97 -17.81
N PRO A 122 50.22 24.08 -17.73
CA PRO A 122 49.87 25.20 -16.86
C PRO A 122 48.55 25.89 -17.24
N GLU A 123 48.12 25.82 -18.49
CA GLU A 123 46.88 26.47 -18.93
C GLU A 123 45.64 25.64 -18.61
N ASN A 124 45.74 24.31 -18.68
CA ASN A 124 44.62 23.39 -18.53
C ASN A 124 44.53 22.75 -17.13
N THR A 125 45.61 22.77 -16.35
CA THR A 125 45.66 22.10 -15.05
C THR A 125 45.26 23.06 -13.92
N THR A 126 44.14 22.78 -13.28
CA THR A 126 43.75 23.47 -12.04
C THR A 126 44.44 22.86 -10.84
N PHE A 127 45.18 23.66 -10.08
CA PHE A 127 45.78 23.24 -8.81
C PHE A 127 44.73 23.08 -7.70
N GLY A 128 45.02 22.19 -6.76
CA GLY A 128 44.16 21.89 -5.60
C GLY A 128 43.48 20.52 -5.69
N SER A 129 42.96 20.05 -4.56
CA SER A 129 42.24 18.78 -4.48
C SER A 129 40.75 19.01 -4.74
N LYS A 130 40.19 18.34 -5.75
CA LYS A 130 38.74 18.36 -5.96
C LYS A 130 38.09 17.57 -4.81
N PRO A 131 37.12 18.15 -4.08
CA PRO A 131 36.45 17.42 -3.01
C PRO A 131 35.72 16.21 -3.60
N GLN A 132 36.01 15.02 -3.08
CA GLN A 132 35.26 13.83 -3.44
C GLN A 132 33.84 13.94 -2.89
N LYS A 133 32.87 13.98 -3.80
CA LYS A 133 31.45 13.92 -3.41
C LYS A 133 31.15 12.49 -2.99
N ALA A 134 30.99 12.24 -1.69
CA ALA A 134 30.74 10.90 -1.16
C ALA A 134 29.39 10.35 -1.63
N THR A 135 28.31 10.95 -1.15
CA THR A 135 26.95 10.45 -1.38
C THR A 135 25.99 11.63 -1.50
N THR A 136 25.01 11.51 -2.40
CA THR A 136 23.96 12.51 -2.53
C THR A 136 22.98 12.41 -1.35
N ALA A 137 22.48 13.55 -0.84
CA ALA A 137 21.47 13.57 0.22
C ALA A 137 20.25 12.68 -0.09
N ALA A 138 19.87 12.58 -1.37
CA ALA A 138 18.79 11.70 -1.82
C ALA A 138 19.04 10.21 -1.50
N GLU A 139 20.26 9.73 -1.66
CA GLU A 139 20.62 8.34 -1.37
C GLU A 139 20.76 8.07 0.13
N LEU A 140 21.09 9.11 0.91
CA LEU A 140 21.16 9.03 2.36
C LEU A 140 19.76 9.03 3.00
N ILE A 141 18.87 9.89 2.53
CA ILE A 141 17.50 10.03 3.04
C ILE A 141 16.64 8.85 2.60
N ASN A 142 16.72 8.47 1.32
CA ASN A 142 15.92 7.39 0.76
C ASN A 142 16.82 6.20 0.42
N PRO A 143 16.79 5.12 1.22
CA PRO A 143 17.56 3.93 0.90
C PRO A 143 17.12 3.39 -0.47
N LYS A 144 18.09 2.92 -1.26
CA LYS A 144 17.84 2.33 -2.60
C LYS A 144 17.06 1.01 -2.54
N LYS A 145 16.85 0.43 -1.35
CA LYS A 145 16.11 -0.82 -1.16
C LYS A 145 14.62 -0.62 -1.47
N CYS A 146 14.05 -1.59 -2.19
CA CYS A 146 12.61 -1.63 -2.44
C CYS A 146 11.84 -1.94 -1.14
N ARG A 147 10.63 -1.36 -0.99
CA ARG A 147 9.75 -1.61 0.15
C ARG A 147 9.44 -3.09 0.34
N ALA A 148 9.22 -3.84 -0.73
CA ALA A 148 8.90 -5.27 -0.66
C ALA A 148 10.03 -6.07 0.01
N LEU A 149 11.27 -5.76 -0.32
CA LEU A 149 12.44 -6.40 0.28
C LEU A 149 12.57 -6.05 1.76
N ILE A 150 12.34 -4.78 2.13
CA ILE A 150 12.37 -4.33 3.53
C ILE A 150 11.32 -5.08 4.36
N ASN A 151 10.10 -5.21 3.83
CA ASN A 151 9.04 -5.92 4.54
C ASN A 151 9.35 -7.42 4.68
N TYR A 152 9.97 -8.03 3.66
CA TYR A 152 10.42 -9.42 3.72
C TYR A 152 11.53 -9.63 4.77
N GLU A 153 12.54 -8.76 4.79
CA GLU A 153 13.60 -8.79 5.81
C GLU A 153 13.01 -8.61 7.22
N SER A 154 12.05 -7.69 7.36
CA SER A 154 11.34 -7.43 8.62
C SER A 154 10.56 -8.65 9.10
N SER A 155 9.81 -9.32 8.22
CA SER A 155 8.99 -10.47 8.62
C SER A 155 9.82 -11.68 9.03
N VAL A 156 10.95 -11.93 8.38
CA VAL A 156 11.87 -13.03 8.72
C VAL A 156 12.46 -12.85 10.12
N GLY A 157 12.78 -11.60 10.52
CA GLY A 157 13.34 -11.29 11.83
C GLY A 157 12.29 -11.05 12.94
N HIS A 158 11.02 -10.92 12.57
CA HIS A 158 9.96 -10.44 13.47
C HIS A 158 9.81 -11.31 14.73
N ASP A 159 9.66 -12.63 14.56
CA ASP A 159 9.46 -13.55 15.69
C ASP A 159 10.59 -13.49 16.74
N LEU A 160 11.83 -13.39 16.28
CA LEU A 160 13.01 -13.26 17.15
C LEU A 160 13.02 -11.91 17.86
N TYR A 161 12.61 -10.86 17.15
CA TYR A 161 12.55 -9.51 17.70
C TYR A 161 11.41 -9.35 18.73
N CYS A 162 10.24 -9.94 18.46
CA CYS A 162 9.14 -10.05 19.43
C CYS A 162 9.60 -10.73 20.72
N ARG A 163 10.36 -11.82 20.62
CA ARG A 163 10.83 -12.57 21.79
C ARG A 163 11.87 -11.81 22.60
N SER A 164 12.82 -11.15 21.93
CA SER A 164 13.94 -10.46 22.58
C SER A 164 13.55 -9.08 23.14
N HIS A 165 12.75 -8.32 22.40
CA HIS A 165 12.43 -6.92 22.70
C HIS A 165 10.95 -6.69 23.05
N ASN A 166 10.11 -7.73 23.01
CA ASN A 166 8.67 -7.63 23.25
C ASN A 166 7.99 -6.56 22.36
N SER A 167 8.50 -6.40 21.14
CA SER A 167 8.01 -5.46 20.12
C SER A 167 7.11 -6.22 19.15
N TYR A 168 5.83 -5.87 19.13
CA TYR A 168 4.80 -6.48 18.28
C TYR A 168 4.30 -5.49 17.24
N GLU A 169 3.76 -6.00 16.14
CA GLU A 169 3.07 -5.14 15.19
C GLU A 169 1.74 -4.62 15.77
N PRO A 170 1.23 -3.48 15.27
CA PRO A 170 -0.08 -2.97 15.68
C PRO A 170 -1.18 -3.99 15.40
N GLY A 171 -1.90 -4.42 16.44
CA GLY A 171 -2.99 -5.39 16.34
C GLY A 171 -2.59 -6.84 16.61
N GLU A 172 -1.31 -7.12 16.83
CA GLU A 172 -0.86 -8.43 17.28
C GLU A 172 -1.11 -8.63 18.78
N GLN A 173 -1.58 -9.81 19.14
CA GLN A 173 -1.73 -10.21 20.54
C GLN A 173 -0.55 -11.09 20.94
N LYS A 174 0.05 -10.79 22.09
CA LYS A 174 1.05 -11.66 22.74
C LYS A 174 0.39 -12.96 23.20
N ARG A 175 0.56 -14.05 22.44
CA ARG A 175 0.07 -15.39 22.80
C ARG A 175 1.16 -16.14 23.57
N VAL A 176 1.13 -16.10 24.90
CA VAL A 176 2.03 -16.89 25.77
C VAL A 176 1.34 -18.15 26.30
N MET A 177 0.19 -18.53 25.74
CA MET A 177 -0.60 -19.65 26.24
C MET A 177 -0.47 -20.85 25.30
N ASP A 178 0.18 -21.90 25.80
CA ASP A 178 0.22 -23.22 25.18
C ASP A 178 -0.64 -24.19 26.00
N PRO A 179 -1.73 -24.78 25.43
CA PRO A 179 -2.25 -24.59 24.07
C PRO A 179 -3.05 -23.29 23.88
N PRO A 180 -3.17 -22.79 22.63
CA PRO A 180 -3.94 -21.58 22.33
C PRO A 180 -5.42 -21.76 22.65
N VAL A 181 -6.03 -20.73 23.24
CA VAL A 181 -7.47 -20.74 23.51
C VAL A 181 -8.25 -20.80 22.18
N PRO A 182 -9.13 -21.79 22.00
CA PRO A 182 -9.95 -21.87 20.78
C PRO A 182 -10.95 -20.71 20.75
N GLN A 183 -11.17 -20.14 19.56
CA GLN A 183 -12.04 -18.97 19.37
C GLN A 183 -13.48 -19.20 19.82
N ASN A 184 -13.93 -20.47 19.80
CA ASN A 184 -15.29 -20.86 20.18
C ASN A 184 -15.44 -21.12 21.69
N MET A 185 -14.38 -20.93 22.47
CA MET A 185 -14.43 -21.10 23.92
C MET A 185 -14.98 -19.84 24.57
N THR A 186 -16.08 -19.99 25.29
CA THR A 186 -16.55 -18.97 26.22
C THR A 186 -15.73 -19.03 27.51
N PHE A 187 -15.26 -17.87 27.96
CA PHE A 187 -14.60 -17.73 29.25
C PHE A 187 -15.64 -17.65 30.38
N GLY A 188 -15.25 -18.08 31.58
CA GLY A 188 -16.09 -18.03 32.78
C GLY A 188 -16.68 -19.38 33.18
N VAL A 189 -17.37 -19.39 34.31
CA VAL A 189 -18.03 -20.59 34.85
C VAL A 189 -19.31 -20.85 34.05
N LYS A 190 -19.46 -22.06 33.54
CA LYS A 190 -20.71 -22.48 32.92
C LYS A 190 -21.78 -22.59 33.99
N ASN A 191 -22.72 -21.66 33.99
CA ASN A 191 -23.91 -21.81 34.80
C ASN A 191 -24.78 -22.92 34.19
N VAL A 192 -25.15 -23.91 35.00
CA VAL A 192 -26.09 -24.98 34.62
C VAL A 192 -27.53 -24.46 34.70
N VAL A 193 -27.76 -23.28 34.13
CA VAL A 193 -29.07 -22.63 34.10
C VAL A 193 -29.52 -22.60 32.65
N ASP A 194 -30.70 -23.18 32.41
CA ASP A 194 -31.35 -23.11 31.12
C ASP A 194 -32.05 -21.75 30.98
N ASN A 195 -31.40 -20.82 30.27
CA ASN A 195 -31.97 -19.48 30.01
C ASN A 195 -33.29 -19.53 29.22
N THR A 196 -33.60 -20.64 28.54
CA THR A 196 -34.87 -20.77 27.81
C THR A 196 -36.05 -21.08 28.73
N GLY A 197 -35.79 -21.43 30.00
CA GLY A 197 -36.84 -21.74 30.97
C GLY A 197 -37.65 -22.99 30.63
N ARG A 198 -37.18 -23.86 29.72
CA ARG A 198 -37.92 -25.06 29.27
C ARG A 198 -38.27 -25.98 30.44
N HIS A 199 -37.37 -26.07 31.41
CA HIS A 199 -37.52 -26.89 32.61
C HIS A 199 -38.47 -26.26 33.66
N VAL A 200 -38.69 -24.94 33.60
CA VAL A 200 -39.68 -24.27 34.47
C VAL A 200 -41.09 -24.71 34.08
N LYS A 201 -41.36 -24.87 32.79
CA LYS A 201 -42.64 -25.38 32.29
C LYS A 201 -42.96 -26.78 32.84
N THR A 202 -41.98 -27.68 32.88
CA THR A 202 -42.17 -29.04 33.42
C THR A 202 -42.44 -29.01 34.92
N LEU A 203 -41.82 -28.08 35.67
CA LEU A 203 -42.09 -27.94 37.11
C LEU A 203 -43.49 -27.40 37.42
N LEU A 204 -44.06 -26.57 36.53
CA LEU A 204 -45.43 -26.03 36.68
C LEU A 204 -46.52 -27.02 36.23
N GLN A 205 -46.16 -28.09 35.52
CA GLN A 205 -47.08 -29.13 35.10
C GLN A 205 -47.28 -30.15 36.23
N TRP A 206 -48.27 -29.87 37.08
CA TRP A 206 -48.72 -30.77 38.16
C TRP A 206 -49.45 -32.04 37.69
N ILE A 207 -49.95 -32.06 36.45
CA ILE A 207 -50.72 -33.17 35.88
C ILE A 207 -50.02 -33.59 34.59
N ASP A 208 -49.86 -34.90 34.43
CA ASP A 208 -49.34 -35.46 33.19
C ASP A 208 -50.28 -35.12 32.02
N GLN A 209 -49.72 -34.46 31.00
CA GLN A 209 -50.46 -34.07 29.79
C GLN A 209 -50.54 -35.21 28.77
N SER A 210 -49.99 -36.39 29.09
CA SER A 210 -50.14 -37.56 28.24
C SER A 210 -51.63 -37.91 28.09
N ILE A 211 -52.08 -38.07 26.83
CA ILE A 211 -53.48 -38.38 26.51
C ILE A 211 -53.86 -39.78 27.04
N ILE A 212 -52.85 -40.66 27.20
CA ILE A 212 -53.01 -42.04 27.62
C ILE A 212 -51.98 -42.32 28.72
N SER A 213 -52.46 -42.53 29.95
CA SER A 213 -51.61 -43.06 31.02
C SER A 213 -51.59 -44.59 30.94
N MET A 214 -50.42 -45.17 30.65
CA MET A 214 -50.28 -46.63 30.67
C MET A 214 -50.27 -47.13 32.11
N THR A 215 -51.25 -47.95 32.47
CA THR A 215 -51.34 -48.60 33.78
C THR A 215 -51.56 -50.10 33.61
N SER A 216 -51.26 -50.89 34.64
CA SER A 216 -51.56 -52.32 34.61
C SER A 216 -53.07 -52.53 34.52
N ARG A 217 -53.49 -53.59 33.84
CA ARG A 217 -54.90 -53.95 33.69
C ARG A 217 -55.62 -54.06 35.04
N SER A 218 -54.99 -54.69 36.02
CA SER A 218 -55.53 -54.83 37.38
C SER A 218 -55.75 -53.49 38.08
N MET A 219 -54.82 -52.54 37.90
CA MET A 219 -54.94 -51.19 38.48
C MET A 219 -56.02 -50.38 37.77
N ALA A 220 -56.18 -50.53 36.46
CA ALA A 220 -57.26 -49.89 35.70
C ALA A 220 -58.64 -50.42 36.14
N GLU A 221 -58.81 -51.75 36.20
CA GLU A 221 -60.05 -52.39 36.69
C GLU A 221 -60.37 -51.99 38.14
N TYR A 222 -59.35 -51.93 39.02
CA TYR A 222 -59.50 -51.45 40.39
C TYR A 222 -59.96 -49.99 40.45
N LYS A 223 -59.39 -49.11 39.61
CA LYS A 223 -59.80 -47.71 39.53
C LYS A 223 -61.24 -47.56 39.06
N ASP A 224 -61.65 -48.28 38.03
CA ASP A 224 -63.02 -48.23 37.50
C ASP A 224 -64.07 -48.69 38.52
N LEU A 225 -63.72 -49.63 39.40
CA LEU A 225 -64.60 -50.12 40.46
C LEU A 225 -64.75 -49.15 41.64
N LEU A 226 -63.69 -48.39 41.95
CA LEU A 226 -63.63 -47.54 43.14
C LEU A 226 -63.92 -46.07 42.87
N TYR A 227 -63.38 -45.51 41.79
CA TYR A 227 -63.59 -44.11 41.45
C TYR A 227 -64.92 -43.93 40.74
N TYR A 228 -65.64 -42.87 41.10
CA TYR A 228 -66.92 -42.55 40.48
C TYR A 228 -66.68 -41.71 39.21
N PRO A 229 -67.09 -42.19 38.02
CA PRO A 229 -67.09 -41.35 36.84
C PRO A 229 -68.06 -40.19 37.04
N LEU A 230 -67.59 -38.97 36.83
CA LEU A 230 -68.43 -37.78 36.90
C LEU A 230 -69.61 -37.89 35.91
N GLY A 231 -70.83 -37.70 36.40
CA GLY A 231 -72.06 -37.73 35.60
C GLY A 231 -72.59 -39.12 35.21
N LYS A 232 -71.98 -40.22 35.66
CA LYS A 232 -72.48 -41.58 35.40
C LYS A 232 -72.78 -42.30 36.73
N GLY A 233 -73.77 -43.20 36.69
CA GLY A 233 -74.05 -44.09 37.82
C GLY A 233 -72.93 -45.13 38.02
N ARG A 234 -72.69 -45.55 39.27
CA ARG A 234 -71.68 -46.58 39.57
C ARG A 234 -72.15 -47.94 39.09
N VAL A 235 -71.35 -48.56 38.23
CA VAL A 235 -71.57 -49.93 37.76
C VAL A 235 -70.73 -50.87 38.63
N ARG A 236 -71.36 -51.64 39.52
CA ARG A 236 -70.66 -52.58 40.42
C ARG A 236 -70.47 -53.98 39.82
N THR A 237 -71.32 -54.34 38.86
CA THR A 237 -71.34 -55.64 38.20
C THR A 237 -71.03 -55.44 36.72
N GLY A 238 -70.20 -56.31 36.15
CA GLY A 238 -70.03 -56.37 34.69
C GLY A 238 -71.38 -56.57 34.00
N VAL A 239 -71.47 -56.20 32.71
CA VAL A 239 -72.69 -56.41 31.92
C VAL A 239 -73.02 -57.91 31.95
N PRO A 240 -74.14 -58.31 32.57
CA PRO A 240 -74.49 -59.72 32.65
C PRO A 240 -74.76 -60.26 31.24
N VAL A 241 -74.26 -61.47 30.97
CA VAL A 241 -74.42 -62.14 29.68
C VAL A 241 -75.92 -62.33 29.41
N GLY A 242 -76.43 -61.77 28.31
CA GLY A 242 -77.83 -61.91 27.88
C GLY A 242 -78.71 -60.67 28.01
N ILE A 243 -78.21 -59.56 28.58
CA ILE A 243 -78.94 -58.27 28.57
C ILE A 243 -78.47 -57.44 27.38
N THR A 244 -79.37 -57.21 26.43
CA THR A 244 -79.14 -56.31 25.30
C THR A 244 -79.70 -54.93 25.60
N LYS A 245 -79.29 -53.89 24.86
CA LYS A 245 -79.82 -52.52 25.03
C LYS A 245 -81.34 -52.43 24.82
N GLU A 246 -81.92 -53.39 24.10
CA GLU A 246 -83.35 -53.47 23.78
C GLU A 246 -84.15 -54.18 24.88
N THR A 247 -83.47 -54.86 25.81
CA THR A 247 -84.11 -55.55 26.93
C THR A 247 -84.50 -54.54 27.99
N THR A 248 -85.80 -54.40 28.24
CA THR A 248 -86.32 -53.55 29.33
C THR A 248 -86.33 -54.32 30.65
N PHE A 249 -85.92 -53.64 31.72
CA PHE A 249 -86.00 -54.19 33.07
C PHE A 249 -87.43 -54.10 33.58
N GLY A 250 -87.93 -55.18 34.19
CA GLY A 250 -89.27 -55.24 34.76
C GLY A 250 -89.95 -56.57 34.47
N LYS A 251 -91.12 -56.80 35.07
CA LYS A 251 -91.98 -57.94 34.72
C LYS A 251 -92.97 -57.50 33.64
N PRO A 252 -93.05 -58.17 32.48
CA PRO A 252 -94.04 -57.85 31.47
C PRO A 252 -95.45 -58.14 32.01
N SER A 253 -96.41 -57.27 31.70
CA SER A 253 -97.78 -57.37 32.21
C SER A 253 -98.63 -58.43 31.49
N HIS A 254 -98.27 -58.84 30.27
CA HIS A 254 -99.04 -59.81 29.50
C HIS A 254 -98.53 -61.24 29.71
N HIS A 255 -99.36 -62.07 30.36
CA HIS A 255 -99.34 -63.52 30.16
C HIS A 255 -100.31 -63.81 29.02
N GLY A 256 -99.84 -64.44 27.94
CA GLY A 256 -100.58 -64.61 26.69
C GLY A 256 -102.05 -65.01 26.90
N GLU A 257 -102.95 -64.04 26.71
CA GLU A 257 -104.39 -64.28 26.78
C GLU A 257 -104.83 -64.96 25.48
N GLN A 258 -105.50 -66.10 25.58
CA GLN A 258 -106.25 -66.64 24.45
C GLN A 258 -107.45 -65.72 24.24
N ALA A 259 -107.47 -65.02 23.10
CA ALA A 259 -108.54 -64.09 22.77
C ALA A 259 -109.92 -64.76 22.89
N VAL A 260 -110.83 -64.06 23.58
CA VAL A 260 -112.24 -64.40 23.90
C VAL A 260 -113.07 -64.87 22.68
N LEU A 261 -112.56 -64.68 21.46
CA LEU A 261 -113.17 -65.17 20.22
C LEU A 261 -113.24 -66.70 20.10
N LYS A 262 -112.40 -67.48 20.81
CA LYS A 262 -112.43 -68.96 20.72
C LYS A 262 -113.50 -69.65 21.58
N ASP A 263 -114.13 -68.94 22.51
CA ASP A 263 -115.07 -69.53 23.47
C ASP A 263 -116.56 -69.38 23.07
N ARG A 264 -116.87 -68.60 22.02
CA ARG A 264 -118.26 -68.39 21.57
C ARG A 264 -118.85 -69.56 20.77
N ASP A 265 -118.03 -70.40 20.13
CA ASP A 265 -118.52 -71.45 19.23
C ASP A 265 -118.80 -72.81 19.92
N LYS A 266 -118.65 -72.91 21.26
CA LYS A 266 -118.74 -74.19 22.00
C LYS A 266 -119.98 -74.35 22.91
N MET A 267 -120.92 -73.41 22.95
CA MET A 267 -122.16 -73.54 23.74
C MET A 267 -123.41 -73.50 22.86
N LEU A 268 -123.86 -74.67 22.38
CA LEU A 268 -125.24 -75.14 22.14
C LEU A 268 -125.16 -76.47 21.35
N PRO A 269 -125.91 -77.54 21.73
CA PRO A 269 -127.33 -77.62 21.37
C PRO A 269 -128.30 -78.30 22.37
N LEU A 270 -129.57 -77.94 22.15
CA LEU A 270 -130.85 -78.51 22.58
C LEU A 270 -130.94 -80.05 22.71
N GLN A 271 -131.68 -80.51 23.72
CA GLN A 271 -132.54 -81.69 23.61
C GLN A 271 -133.95 -81.38 24.16
N VAL A 272 -134.93 -81.57 23.27
CA VAL A 272 -136.38 -81.65 23.49
C VAL A 272 -136.76 -83.11 23.29
N ALA A 273 -137.39 -83.72 24.29
CA ALA A 273 -138.46 -84.74 24.22
C ALA A 273 -138.67 -85.32 25.62
#